data_AF-A0AAD5XN85-F1
#
_entry.id   AF-A0AAD5XN85-F1
#
_cell.length_a   1.000
_cell.length_b   1.000
_cell.length_c   1.000
_cell.angle_alpha   90.00
_cell.angle_beta   90.00
_cell.angle_gamma   90.00
#
_symmetry.space_group_name_H-M   'P 1'
#
loop_
_entity.id
_entity.type
_entity.pdbx_description
1 polymer ?
#
loop_
_entity_poly.entity_id
_entity_poly.type
_entity_poly.pdbx_seq_one_letter_code
_entity_poly.pdbx_strand_id
1 'polypeptide(L)'
;MSVLLFDDFSAREKPLLQRLYPFHLRRVIRGARDAAHALTAFEKLVFPELKRVSGTLVPTAPTDASYEKYSWGTFMDFDSHVGDCACQVRPVMLLNILDEFRNNAAVIRKRFANLHEQLQQIVDQAALFHHELCNKNTLVHRLNNLSKREETLNSFYKKTGLIFWWNEWCDEGSSETSWAPVTPPSTPDLLPQGEQRRTGKKKAVSREGPPVWDVADFRLVCRFLVFSNILSRFKTCLRRPGGNFIYRVSPQRYFDAHIVRDGTELACRCVHGPERCTYRNRKDGPRLINEEMSAMQIWISQLSSSFMEVNCKLAGMPDAMTNVIRDATRVSARGIAAVPTFATIPSIRNTIVMSNAPIFLTVHRFCAQGYHSNFFRIEPDTESLPDVEATLTRDYIIGPDVNFRIKQVLPSSCDAVLSEPHVCLIANSIDGDNNALVELVMSDTHRGKTHSSHACDDNLEQIDKILGSKFNEVLLTFFAQHSDFPFEVPSEEGAEGERQIDPLAESFEKHGLRFMVDEHKSLRARAQELGTSYEAMHLFVPQHMFLERPRDVIARLKERTDAAQRVILPGFVDENAL
;
A
#
# COMPACT_ATOMS: atom_id res chain seq x y z
N MET A 1 -3.43 -10.26 13.27
CA MET A 1 -2.99 -11.68 13.32
C MET A 1 -2.94 -12.37 11.95
N SER A 2 -3.31 -11.65 10.91
CA SER A 2 -3.73 -12.14 9.61
C SER A 2 -2.62 -12.78 8.80
N VAL A 3 -1.33 -12.53 9.10
CA VAL A 3 -0.21 -13.25 8.47
C VAL A 3 -0.40 -14.77 8.60
N LEU A 4 -0.88 -15.25 9.75
CA LEU A 4 -1.10 -16.68 9.99
C LEU A 4 -2.11 -17.31 9.03
N LEU A 5 -3.11 -16.56 8.56
CA LEU A 5 -4.12 -17.07 7.63
C LEU A 5 -3.52 -17.36 6.26
N PHE A 6 -2.40 -16.71 5.93
CA PHE A 6 -1.74 -16.86 4.65
C PHE A 6 -0.42 -17.61 4.75
N ASP A 7 -0.14 -18.25 5.90
CA ASP A 7 1.02 -19.14 6.04
C ASP A 7 0.88 -20.33 5.10
N ASP A 8 1.98 -20.66 4.41
CA ASP A 8 2.09 -21.87 3.59
C ASP A 8 2.14 -23.14 4.45
N PHE A 9 2.05 -24.31 3.81
CA PHE A 9 2.09 -25.59 4.53
C PHE A 9 3.36 -25.78 5.36
N SER A 10 4.52 -25.40 4.84
CA SER A 10 5.83 -25.57 5.49
C SER A 10 6.01 -24.65 6.71
N ALA A 11 5.50 -23.42 6.63
CA ALA A 11 5.49 -22.47 7.74
C ALA A 11 4.68 -22.99 8.94
N ARG A 12 3.70 -23.86 8.67
CA ARG A 12 2.80 -24.49 9.65
C ARG A 12 3.30 -25.81 10.23
N GLU A 13 4.45 -26.32 9.80
CA GLU A 13 5.09 -27.50 10.42
C GLU A 13 5.81 -27.18 11.74
N LYS A 14 5.81 -25.91 12.17
CA LYS A 14 6.40 -25.49 13.45
C LYS A 14 5.60 -26.04 14.64
N PRO A 15 6.29 -26.49 15.72
CA PRO A 15 5.61 -26.98 16.91
C PRO A 15 4.90 -25.85 17.66
N LEU A 16 3.65 -26.13 18.04
CA LEU A 16 2.81 -25.32 18.90
C LEU A 16 2.63 -26.05 20.24
N LEU A 17 3.20 -25.46 21.29
CA LEU A 17 3.07 -25.97 22.66
C LEU A 17 1.61 -25.86 23.13
N GLN A 18 1.13 -26.86 23.87
CA GLN A 18 -0.23 -26.91 24.43
C GLN A 18 -0.66 -25.61 25.11
N ARG A 19 0.21 -25.04 25.97
CA ARG A 19 -0.09 -23.80 26.71
C ARG A 19 -0.35 -22.58 25.82
N LEU A 20 0.00 -22.66 24.53
CA LEU A 20 -0.18 -21.60 23.55
C LEU A 20 -1.43 -21.79 22.68
N TYR A 21 -2.19 -22.88 22.82
CA TYR A 21 -3.39 -23.11 22.00
C TYR A 21 -4.40 -21.99 22.12
N PRO A 22 -4.79 -21.49 23.31
CA PRO A 22 -5.76 -20.39 23.36
C PRO A 22 -5.22 -19.07 22.82
N PHE A 23 -3.92 -18.82 23.02
CA PHE A 23 -3.27 -17.66 22.43
C PHE A 23 -3.35 -17.72 20.90
N HIS A 24 -3.03 -18.88 20.31
CA HIS A 24 -3.17 -19.17 18.87
C HIS A 24 -4.63 -19.18 18.39
N LEU A 25 -5.57 -19.51 19.27
CA LEU A 25 -7.01 -19.22 19.23
C LEU A 25 -7.31 -17.79 18.80
N ARG A 26 -6.93 -16.87 19.71
CA ARG A 26 -7.18 -15.42 19.60
C ARG A 26 -6.50 -14.83 18.36
N ARG A 27 -5.24 -15.21 18.14
CA ARG A 27 -4.70 -15.62 16.85
C ARG A 27 -5.59 -15.52 15.62
N VAL A 28 -6.06 -16.71 15.27
CA VAL A 28 -6.89 -17.01 14.11
C VAL A 28 -8.15 -16.15 14.12
N ILE A 29 -8.84 -16.01 15.25
CA ILE A 29 -10.08 -15.22 15.36
C ILE A 29 -9.87 -13.76 14.92
N ARG A 30 -8.89 -13.06 15.51
CA ARG A 30 -8.59 -11.66 15.17
C ARG A 30 -8.23 -11.52 13.70
N GLY A 31 -7.38 -12.42 13.20
CA GLY A 31 -6.92 -12.39 11.82
C GLY A 31 -8.05 -12.62 10.81
N ALA A 32 -8.97 -13.54 11.13
CA ALA A 32 -10.11 -13.86 10.27
C ALA A 32 -11.13 -12.72 10.26
N ARG A 33 -11.35 -12.06 11.40
CA ARG A 33 -12.17 -10.85 11.49
C ARG A 33 -11.55 -9.68 10.71
N ASP A 34 -10.24 -9.48 10.81
CA ASP A 34 -9.54 -8.45 10.02
C ASP A 34 -9.64 -8.74 8.52
N ALA A 35 -9.46 -10.00 8.12
CA ALA A 35 -9.58 -10.41 6.72
C ALA A 35 -11.01 -10.18 6.21
N ALA A 36 -12.02 -10.63 6.96
CA ALA A 36 -13.42 -10.46 6.60
C ALA A 36 -13.76 -8.97 6.46
N HIS A 37 -13.34 -8.12 7.39
CA HIS A 37 -13.55 -6.68 7.29
C HIS A 37 -12.91 -6.08 6.03
N ALA A 38 -11.64 -6.37 5.78
CA ALA A 38 -10.92 -5.84 4.62
C ALA A 38 -11.56 -6.25 3.30
N LEU A 39 -11.95 -7.52 3.17
CA LEU A 39 -12.55 -8.06 1.96
C LEU A 39 -13.97 -7.51 1.73
N THR A 40 -14.80 -7.43 2.78
CA THR A 40 -16.13 -6.80 2.72
C THR A 40 -16.01 -5.32 2.33
N ALA A 41 -15.06 -4.61 2.93
CA ALA A 41 -14.84 -3.19 2.66
C ALA A 41 -14.44 -2.99 1.20
N PHE A 42 -13.51 -3.79 0.68
CA PHE A 42 -13.10 -3.69 -0.72
C PHE A 42 -14.23 -4.07 -1.68
N GLU A 43 -14.94 -5.17 -1.42
CA GLU A 43 -16.08 -5.60 -2.24
C GLU A 43 -17.11 -4.48 -2.39
N LYS A 44 -17.45 -3.78 -1.31
CA LYS A 44 -18.38 -2.64 -1.33
C LYS A 44 -17.86 -1.44 -2.13
N LEU A 45 -16.55 -1.26 -2.22
CA LEU A 45 -15.95 -0.20 -3.04
C LEU A 45 -16.01 -0.54 -4.53
N VAL A 46 -15.78 -1.80 -4.89
CA VAL A 46 -15.87 -2.28 -6.29
C VAL A 46 -17.32 -2.38 -6.75
N PHE A 47 -18.20 -2.88 -5.88
CA PHE A 47 -19.59 -3.21 -6.14
C PHE A 47 -20.53 -2.48 -5.18
N PRO A 48 -20.64 -1.15 -5.26
CA PRO A 48 -21.46 -0.39 -4.34
C PRO A 48 -22.93 -0.80 -4.42
N GLU A 49 -23.52 -1.15 -3.27
CA GLU A 49 -24.96 -1.34 -3.17
C GLU A 49 -25.66 0.02 -3.29
N LEU A 50 -26.45 0.18 -4.35
CA LEU A 50 -27.20 1.40 -4.58
C LEU A 50 -28.56 1.33 -3.89
N LYS A 51 -28.80 2.23 -2.94
CA LYS A 51 -30.13 2.45 -2.33
C LYS A 51 -30.81 3.65 -2.96
N ARG A 52 -32.11 3.52 -3.19
CA ARG A 52 -32.92 4.64 -3.69
C ARG A 52 -33.30 5.57 -2.52
N VAL A 53 -32.76 6.78 -2.50
CA VAL A 53 -33.09 7.84 -1.54
C VAL A 53 -33.65 9.03 -2.31
N SER A 54 -34.92 9.37 -2.06
CA SER A 54 -35.61 10.49 -2.72
C SER A 54 -35.54 10.46 -4.26
N GLY A 55 -35.62 9.28 -4.87
CA GLY A 55 -35.56 9.08 -6.31
C GLY A 55 -34.15 8.90 -6.89
N THR A 56 -33.10 9.25 -6.14
CA THR A 56 -31.70 9.11 -6.55
C THR A 56 -31.10 7.82 -5.98
N LEU A 57 -30.30 7.11 -6.78
CA LEU A 57 -29.53 5.96 -6.30
C LEU A 57 -28.27 6.47 -5.59
N VAL A 58 -28.14 6.16 -4.31
CA VAL A 58 -27.03 6.56 -3.45
C VAL A 58 -26.35 5.28 -2.90
N PRO A 59 -25.02 5.19 -2.92
CA PRO A 59 -24.30 4.08 -2.30
C PRO A 59 -24.65 3.94 -0.82
N THR A 60 -24.82 2.71 -0.36
CA THR A 60 -25.06 2.41 1.05
C THR A 60 -23.75 2.54 1.83
N ALA A 61 -23.73 3.36 2.87
CA ALA A 61 -22.57 3.44 3.76
C ALA A 61 -22.29 2.07 4.42
N PRO A 62 -21.02 1.66 4.61
CA PRO A 62 -20.68 0.45 5.37
C PRO A 62 -21.21 0.57 6.81
N THR A 63 -21.92 -0.46 7.29
CA THR A 63 -22.69 -0.44 8.55
C THR A 63 -21.99 -1.09 9.75
N ASP A 64 -20.66 -1.23 9.77
CA ASP A 64 -19.97 -1.89 10.89
C ASP A 64 -19.29 -0.88 11.83
N ALA A 65 -20.07 -0.41 12.80
CA ALA A 65 -19.68 0.59 13.81
C ALA A 65 -18.42 0.22 14.61
N SER A 66 -18.06 -1.06 14.69
CA SER A 66 -16.89 -1.50 15.45
C SER A 66 -15.56 -1.20 14.75
N TYR A 67 -15.57 -1.06 13.42
CA TYR A 67 -14.39 -0.75 12.61
C TYR A 67 -14.32 0.71 12.16
N GLU A 68 -15.45 1.43 12.20
CA GLU A 68 -15.59 2.83 11.74
C GLU A 68 -14.55 3.77 12.33
N LYS A 69 -14.16 3.59 13.61
CA LYS A 69 -13.15 4.48 14.25
C LYS A 69 -11.79 4.49 13.53
N TYR A 70 -11.45 3.42 12.83
CA TYR A 70 -10.15 3.24 12.18
C TYR A 70 -10.30 2.96 10.69
N SER A 71 -11.44 3.26 10.09
CA SER A 71 -11.70 3.06 8.66
C SER A 71 -12.06 4.40 8.03
N TRP A 72 -11.54 4.62 6.84
CA TRP A 72 -11.88 5.77 6.01
C TRP A 72 -13.17 5.52 5.22
N GLY A 73 -13.56 4.25 5.03
CA GLY A 73 -14.75 3.86 4.27
C GLY A 73 -14.59 4.00 2.75
N THR A 74 -13.35 4.16 2.28
CA THR A 74 -13.01 4.45 0.87
C THR A 74 -11.70 3.76 0.47
N PHE A 75 -11.18 4.00 -0.73
CA PHE A 75 -9.94 3.36 -1.20
C PHE A 75 -8.70 3.74 -0.38
N MET A 76 -8.71 4.87 0.34
CA MET A 76 -7.70 5.19 1.35
C MET A 76 -7.48 4.08 2.37
N ASP A 77 -8.48 3.25 2.66
CA ASP A 77 -8.29 2.08 3.54
C ASP A 77 -7.31 1.06 2.97
N PHE A 78 -6.90 1.13 1.70
CA PHE A 78 -5.98 0.18 1.06
C PHE A 78 -4.65 0.82 0.61
N ASP A 79 -4.41 2.08 0.97
CA ASP A 79 -3.18 2.80 0.66
C ASP A 79 -2.03 2.49 1.64
N SER A 80 -1.43 1.32 1.53
CA SER A 80 -0.43 0.82 2.50
C SER A 80 1.03 1.09 2.12
N HIS A 81 1.49 2.35 2.10
CA HIS A 81 2.83 2.68 1.55
C HIS A 81 3.91 3.13 2.53
N VAL A 82 3.67 2.99 3.83
CA VAL A 82 4.60 3.56 4.80
C VAL A 82 5.85 2.70 4.97
N GLY A 83 6.94 3.16 4.36
CA GLY A 83 8.31 2.70 4.62
C GLY A 83 8.78 1.49 3.81
N ASP A 84 8.22 1.25 2.62
CA ASP A 84 8.60 0.11 1.80
C ASP A 84 8.90 0.34 0.31
N CYS A 85 7.91 0.71 -0.50
CA CYS A 85 8.03 0.94 -1.94
C CYS A 85 7.46 2.30 -2.32
N ALA A 86 7.87 2.80 -3.49
CA ALA A 86 7.41 4.08 -4.01
C ALA A 86 5.88 4.15 -4.14
N CYS A 87 5.28 5.23 -3.63
CA CYS A 87 3.83 5.34 -3.43
C CYS A 87 3.01 5.15 -4.71
N GLN A 88 3.55 5.52 -5.87
CA GLN A 88 2.92 5.43 -7.18
C GLN A 88 2.64 4.00 -7.67
N VAL A 89 3.29 2.97 -7.10
CA VAL A 89 3.15 1.59 -7.58
C VAL A 89 1.77 1.01 -7.23
N ARG A 90 1.34 1.18 -5.98
CA ARG A 90 0.09 0.60 -5.45
C ARG A 90 -1.20 1.10 -6.08
N PRO A 91 -1.37 2.40 -6.43
CA PRO A 91 -2.59 2.80 -7.13
C PRO A 91 -2.76 2.04 -8.44
N VAL A 92 -1.68 1.73 -9.17
CA VAL A 92 -1.77 0.94 -10.41
C VAL A 92 -2.09 -0.52 -10.11
N MET A 93 -1.51 -1.12 -9.06
CA MET A 93 -1.91 -2.47 -8.62
C MET A 93 -3.40 -2.55 -8.26
N LEU A 94 -3.92 -1.54 -7.55
CA LEU A 94 -5.33 -1.46 -7.19
C LEU A 94 -6.23 -1.21 -8.41
N LEU A 95 -5.80 -0.40 -9.38
CA LEU A 95 -6.50 -0.27 -10.67
C LEU A 95 -6.56 -1.61 -11.40
N ASN A 96 -5.45 -2.34 -11.46
CA ASN A 96 -5.42 -3.65 -12.09
C ASN A 96 -6.40 -4.64 -11.43
N ILE A 97 -6.49 -4.64 -10.09
CA ILE A 97 -7.51 -5.41 -9.36
C ILE A 97 -8.93 -4.92 -9.70
N LEU A 98 -9.16 -3.61 -9.73
CA LEU A 98 -10.48 -3.05 -10.04
C LEU A 98 -10.97 -3.46 -11.42
N ASP A 99 -10.10 -3.36 -12.43
CA ASP A 99 -10.42 -3.72 -13.80
C ASP A 99 -10.76 -5.22 -13.89
N GLU A 100 -9.90 -6.08 -13.33
CA GLU A 100 -10.14 -7.52 -13.28
C GLU A 100 -11.45 -7.87 -12.57
N PHE A 101 -11.72 -7.25 -11.42
CA PHE A 101 -12.91 -7.54 -10.63
C PHE A 101 -14.18 -7.03 -11.29
N ARG A 102 -14.15 -5.86 -11.93
CA ARG A 102 -15.29 -5.32 -12.68
C ARG A 102 -15.58 -6.16 -13.92
N ASN A 103 -14.55 -6.60 -14.63
CA ASN A 103 -14.70 -7.45 -15.81
C ASN A 103 -15.22 -8.85 -15.47
N ASN A 104 -14.90 -9.38 -14.28
CA ASN A 104 -15.33 -10.70 -13.81
C ASN A 104 -16.33 -10.64 -12.63
N ALA A 105 -17.17 -9.61 -12.58
CA ALA A 105 -17.97 -9.26 -11.40
C ALA A 105 -18.79 -10.41 -10.79
N ALA A 106 -19.46 -11.24 -11.60
CA ALA A 106 -20.29 -12.33 -11.10
C ALA A 106 -19.44 -13.42 -10.41
N VAL A 107 -18.32 -13.79 -11.02
CA VAL A 107 -17.38 -14.78 -10.48
C VAL A 107 -16.75 -14.26 -9.20
N ILE A 108 -16.28 -13.01 -9.21
CA ILE A 108 -15.62 -12.39 -8.06
C ILE A 108 -16.57 -12.23 -6.87
N ARG A 109 -17.82 -11.80 -7.08
CA ARG A 109 -18.82 -11.75 -5.99
C ARG A 109 -19.09 -13.12 -5.39
N LYS A 110 -19.19 -14.18 -6.22
CA LYS A 110 -19.34 -15.55 -5.71
C LYS A 110 -18.13 -15.95 -4.86
N ARG A 111 -16.92 -15.64 -5.32
CA ARG A 111 -15.68 -15.91 -4.56
C ARG A 111 -15.65 -15.15 -3.23
N PHE A 112 -16.02 -13.87 -3.21
CA PHE A 112 -16.15 -13.11 -1.96
C PHE A 112 -17.18 -13.72 -1.01
N ALA A 113 -18.39 -14.05 -1.49
CA ALA A 113 -19.42 -14.66 -0.67
C ALA A 113 -18.94 -15.97 0.00
N ASN A 114 -18.30 -16.86 -0.78
CA ASN A 114 -17.72 -18.09 -0.25
C ASN A 114 -16.63 -17.80 0.80
N LEU A 115 -15.75 -16.82 0.52
CA LEU A 115 -14.65 -16.46 1.42
C LEU A 115 -15.16 -15.88 2.73
N HIS A 116 -16.22 -15.07 2.68
CA HIS A 116 -16.90 -14.55 3.88
C HIS A 116 -17.48 -15.67 4.73
N GLU A 117 -18.15 -16.64 4.12
CA GLU A 117 -18.67 -17.79 4.83
C GLU A 117 -17.55 -18.60 5.49
N GLN A 118 -16.48 -18.89 4.75
CA GLN A 118 -15.32 -19.62 5.26
C GLN A 118 -14.64 -18.89 6.43
N LEU A 119 -14.43 -17.58 6.33
CA LEU A 119 -13.84 -16.77 7.41
C LEU A 119 -14.73 -16.75 8.66
N GLN A 120 -16.05 -16.69 8.48
CA GLN A 120 -17.00 -16.75 9.60
C GLN A 120 -16.95 -18.13 10.28
N GLN A 121 -16.93 -19.22 9.51
CA GLN A 121 -16.78 -20.57 10.03
C GLN A 121 -15.47 -20.74 10.83
N ILE A 122 -14.35 -20.16 10.35
CA ILE A 122 -13.08 -20.14 11.10
C ILE A 122 -13.24 -19.43 12.44
N VAL A 123 -13.87 -18.25 12.45
CA VAL A 123 -14.09 -17.46 13.66
C VAL A 123 -14.91 -18.25 14.67
N ASP A 124 -16.04 -18.80 14.24
CA ASP A 124 -16.96 -19.53 15.11
C ASP A 124 -16.31 -20.78 15.70
N GLN A 125 -15.63 -21.56 14.84
CA GLN A 125 -14.94 -22.76 15.26
C GLN A 125 -13.77 -22.46 16.22
N ALA A 126 -12.97 -21.43 15.91
CA ALA A 126 -11.85 -21.04 16.76
C ALA A 126 -12.33 -20.47 18.11
N ALA A 127 -13.42 -19.70 18.11
CA ALA A 127 -14.06 -19.16 19.31
C ALA A 127 -14.64 -20.27 20.20
N LEU A 128 -15.25 -21.30 19.61
CA LEU A 128 -15.75 -22.47 20.33
C LEU A 128 -14.61 -23.20 21.07
N PHE A 129 -13.51 -23.51 20.37
CA PHE A 129 -12.34 -24.13 21.02
C PHE A 129 -11.70 -23.23 22.07
N HIS A 130 -11.64 -21.92 21.82
CA HIS A 130 -11.13 -20.96 22.80
C HIS A 130 -12.00 -20.96 24.07
N HIS A 131 -13.33 -20.97 23.92
CA HIS A 131 -14.28 -21.03 25.03
C HIS A 131 -14.13 -22.32 25.85
N GLU A 132 -14.03 -23.48 25.19
CA GLU A 132 -13.80 -24.77 25.86
C GLU A 132 -12.52 -24.75 26.71
N LEU A 133 -11.42 -24.23 26.15
CA LEU A 133 -10.12 -24.19 26.83
C LEU A 133 -10.07 -23.14 27.96
N CYS A 134 -10.59 -21.93 27.73
CA CYS A 134 -10.42 -20.80 28.65
C CYS A 134 -11.55 -20.65 29.66
N ASN A 135 -12.80 -20.92 29.26
CA ASN A 135 -13.98 -20.63 30.08
C ASN A 135 -14.48 -21.88 30.78
N LYS A 136 -14.53 -23.02 30.07
CA LYS A 136 -14.89 -24.31 30.68
C LYS A 136 -13.70 -25.05 31.30
N ASN A 137 -12.47 -24.59 31.03
CA ASN A 137 -11.23 -25.21 31.49
C ASN A 137 -11.14 -26.70 31.09
N THR A 138 -11.66 -27.04 29.90
CA THR A 138 -11.66 -28.41 29.39
C THR A 138 -10.21 -28.85 29.14
N LEU A 139 -9.86 -30.06 29.60
CA LEU A 139 -8.51 -30.61 29.40
C LEU A 139 -8.26 -30.84 27.91
N VAL A 140 -7.12 -30.36 27.41
CA VAL A 140 -6.78 -30.35 25.97
C VAL A 140 -6.98 -31.71 25.29
N HIS A 141 -6.51 -32.81 25.88
CA HIS A 141 -6.65 -34.14 25.29
C HIS A 141 -8.09 -34.67 25.20
N ARG A 142 -9.04 -34.03 25.89
CA ARG A 142 -10.47 -34.31 25.74
C ARG A 142 -11.11 -33.54 24.59
N LEU A 143 -10.42 -32.52 24.06
CA LEU A 143 -10.82 -31.78 22.88
C LEU A 143 -10.20 -32.41 21.65
N ASN A 144 -10.98 -33.26 20.98
CA ASN A 144 -10.64 -33.92 19.72
C ASN A 144 -9.22 -34.53 19.66
N ASN A 145 -8.80 -35.19 20.74
CA ASN A 145 -7.51 -35.86 20.86
C ASN A 145 -6.28 -34.96 20.59
N LEU A 146 -6.36 -33.68 20.98
CA LEU A 146 -5.20 -32.79 20.97
C LEU A 146 -4.11 -33.29 21.93
N SER A 147 -2.85 -33.18 21.50
CA SER A 147 -1.69 -33.62 22.26
C SER A 147 -1.57 -32.92 23.61
N LYS A 148 -1.11 -33.67 24.62
CA LYS A 148 -0.81 -33.16 25.97
C LYS A 148 0.51 -32.36 26.04
N ARG A 149 1.28 -32.30 24.96
CA ARG A 149 2.59 -31.61 24.94
C ARG A 149 2.64 -30.55 23.85
N GLU A 150 2.56 -30.99 22.60
CA GLU A 150 2.67 -30.14 21.43
C GLU A 150 2.02 -30.80 20.19
N GLU A 151 1.63 -29.96 19.25
CA GLU A 151 1.15 -30.31 17.91
C GLU A 151 1.90 -29.44 16.89
N THR A 152 2.03 -29.86 15.63
CA THR A 152 2.32 -28.90 14.56
C THR A 152 1.08 -28.03 14.30
N LEU A 153 1.22 -26.86 13.67
CA LEU A 153 0.04 -26.03 13.33
C LEU A 153 -0.88 -26.78 12.36
N ASN A 154 -0.33 -27.51 11.38
CA ASN A 154 -1.15 -28.34 10.47
C ASN A 154 -1.97 -29.40 11.23
N SER A 155 -1.34 -30.14 12.16
CA SER A 155 -2.05 -31.13 12.99
C SER A 155 -3.11 -30.47 13.88
N PHE A 156 -2.75 -29.34 14.51
CA PHE A 156 -3.66 -28.55 15.33
C PHE A 156 -4.88 -28.09 14.54
N TYR A 157 -4.69 -27.50 13.35
CA TYR A 157 -5.79 -27.05 12.49
C TYR A 157 -6.65 -28.21 12.00
N LYS A 158 -6.07 -29.36 11.67
CA LYS A 158 -6.83 -30.55 11.30
C LYS A 158 -7.72 -31.04 12.45
N LYS A 159 -7.17 -31.13 13.67
CA LYS A 159 -7.91 -31.56 14.87
C LYS A 159 -8.91 -30.53 15.38
N THR A 160 -8.74 -29.26 15.06
CA THR A 160 -9.72 -28.21 15.43
C THR A 160 -10.76 -27.97 14.34
N GLY A 161 -10.65 -28.63 13.18
CA GLY A 161 -11.52 -28.39 12.04
C GLY A 161 -11.31 -27.03 11.38
N LEU A 162 -10.14 -26.41 11.58
CA LEU A 162 -9.78 -25.13 10.95
C LEU A 162 -9.01 -25.30 9.63
N ILE A 163 -8.55 -26.53 9.32
CA ILE A 163 -7.66 -26.79 8.18
C ILE A 163 -8.30 -26.49 6.82
N PHE A 164 -9.63 -26.49 6.70
CA PHE A 164 -10.33 -26.27 5.44
C PHE A 164 -9.92 -24.93 4.79
N TRP A 165 -9.73 -23.86 5.58
CA TRP A 165 -9.24 -22.58 5.08
C TRP A 165 -7.93 -22.67 4.30
N TRP A 166 -7.06 -23.61 4.65
CA TRP A 166 -5.76 -23.75 4.02
C TRP A 166 -5.71 -24.82 2.93
N ASN A 167 -6.71 -25.69 2.85
CA ASN A 167 -6.80 -26.78 1.88
C ASN A 167 -7.80 -26.49 0.75
N GLU A 168 -8.85 -25.74 1.04
CA GLU A 168 -10.02 -25.51 0.18
C GLU A 168 -10.12 -24.01 -0.18
N TRP A 169 -9.02 -23.44 -0.68
CA TRP A 169 -9.12 -22.15 -1.36
C TRP A 169 -10.00 -22.32 -2.60
N CYS A 170 -10.82 -21.30 -2.88
CA CYS A 170 -11.86 -21.28 -3.91
C CYS A 170 -11.32 -21.31 -5.36
N ASP A 171 -10.41 -22.23 -5.67
CA ASP A 171 -9.95 -22.55 -7.02
C ASP A 171 -10.72 -23.76 -7.56
N GLU A 172 -12.05 -23.74 -7.44
CA GLU A 172 -12.91 -24.50 -8.34
C GLU A 172 -12.90 -23.79 -9.70
N GLY A 173 -11.79 -23.89 -10.45
CA GLY A 173 -11.69 -23.22 -11.75
C GLY A 173 -10.33 -23.24 -12.43
N SER A 174 -9.24 -23.68 -11.80
CA SER A 174 -7.98 -23.94 -12.51
C SER A 174 -8.02 -25.28 -13.26
N SER A 175 -9.09 -25.53 -14.02
CA SER A 175 -9.08 -26.53 -15.08
C SER A 175 -8.41 -25.91 -16.31
N GLU A 176 -7.19 -26.36 -16.61
CA GLU A 176 -6.72 -26.58 -17.98
C GLU A 176 -6.79 -25.42 -19.01
N THR A 177 -6.61 -24.15 -18.61
CA THR A 177 -6.00 -23.20 -19.56
C THR A 177 -4.50 -23.24 -19.40
N SER A 178 -3.89 -24.10 -20.23
CA SER A 178 -2.47 -24.20 -20.54
C SER A 178 -1.90 -22.81 -20.91
N TRP A 179 -1.53 -22.03 -19.90
CA TRP A 179 -0.39 -21.13 -20.00
C TRP A 179 0.79 -21.92 -19.46
N ALA A 180 1.74 -22.25 -20.34
CA ALA A 180 2.95 -22.95 -19.95
C ALA A 180 3.55 -22.25 -18.71
N PRO A 181 4.06 -22.99 -17.71
CA PRO A 181 4.76 -22.38 -16.61
C PRO A 181 5.88 -21.55 -17.23
N VAL A 182 5.83 -20.23 -17.07
CA VAL A 182 7.01 -19.40 -17.24
C VAL A 182 7.96 -19.97 -16.21
N THR A 183 8.94 -20.75 -16.67
CA THR A 183 10.04 -21.23 -15.85
C THR A 183 10.52 -20.01 -15.07
N PRO A 184 10.50 -20.02 -13.72
CA PRO A 184 11.08 -18.93 -12.97
C PRO A 184 12.49 -18.73 -13.53
N PRO A 185 12.88 -17.52 -13.94
CA PRO A 185 14.28 -17.26 -14.22
C PRO A 185 15.02 -17.70 -12.97
N SER A 186 15.98 -18.60 -13.12
CA SER A 186 16.83 -19.09 -12.04
C SER A 186 17.22 -17.92 -11.15
N THR A 187 16.67 -17.92 -9.94
CA THR A 187 16.94 -16.92 -8.91
C THR A 187 18.46 -16.84 -8.75
N PRO A 188 19.10 -15.68 -8.97
CA PRO A 188 20.45 -15.50 -8.48
C PRO A 188 20.38 -15.64 -6.96
N ASP A 189 21.32 -16.38 -6.36
CA ASP A 189 21.50 -16.42 -4.91
C ASP A 189 21.65 -14.98 -4.39
N LEU A 190 20.56 -14.37 -3.91
CA LEU A 190 20.52 -13.05 -3.27
C LEU A 190 21.13 -13.07 -1.85
N LEU A 191 22.05 -14.01 -1.58
CA LEU A 191 22.80 -14.06 -0.34
C LEU A 191 24.23 -13.60 -0.63
N PRO A 192 24.70 -12.50 -0.03
CA PRO A 192 26.12 -12.24 0.06
C PRO A 192 26.74 -13.42 0.83
N GLN A 193 27.60 -14.20 0.18
CA GLN A 193 28.50 -15.13 0.86
C GLN A 193 29.61 -14.31 1.56
N GLY A 194 29.23 -13.57 2.59
CA GLY A 194 30.14 -13.00 3.57
C GLY A 194 29.97 -13.76 4.88
N GLU A 195 31.02 -14.42 5.35
CA GLU A 195 31.08 -15.08 6.66
C GLU A 195 30.88 -14.08 7.81
N GLN A 196 29.64 -13.68 8.09
CA GLN A 196 29.32 -12.96 9.31
C GLN A 196 28.91 -13.97 10.39
N ARG A 197 29.91 -14.39 11.18
CA ARG A 197 29.71 -14.84 12.56
C ARG A 197 28.99 -13.75 13.34
N ARG A 198 27.67 -13.85 13.52
CA ARG A 198 26.96 -13.20 14.62
C ARG A 198 25.66 -13.94 14.98
N THR A 199 25.51 -14.13 16.27
CA THR A 199 24.46 -14.87 16.99
C THR A 199 23.08 -14.22 16.84
N GLY A 200 22.39 -14.52 15.74
CA GLY A 200 20.99 -14.17 15.53
C GLY A 200 20.22 -15.40 15.08
N LYS A 201 19.09 -15.72 15.72
CA LYS A 201 18.19 -16.80 15.31
C LYS A 201 17.82 -16.62 13.83
N LYS A 202 18.36 -17.45 12.94
CA LYS A 202 17.93 -17.55 11.54
C LYS A 202 16.43 -17.85 11.55
N LYS A 203 15.59 -16.88 11.18
CA LYS A 203 14.18 -17.13 10.87
C LYS A 203 14.18 -18.05 9.65
N ALA A 204 13.50 -19.18 9.75
CA ALA A 204 13.30 -20.09 8.63
C ALA A 204 12.70 -19.30 7.45
N VAL A 205 13.42 -19.27 6.34
CA VAL A 205 12.96 -18.76 5.05
C VAL A 205 11.85 -19.70 4.58
N SER A 206 10.72 -19.16 4.12
CA SER A 206 9.65 -19.96 3.51
C SER A 206 10.22 -20.72 2.30
N ARG A 207 9.70 -21.91 2.01
CA ARG A 207 10.04 -22.65 0.79
C ARG A 207 9.43 -22.03 -0.46
N GLU A 208 8.40 -21.19 -0.30
CA GLU A 208 7.88 -20.36 -1.38
C GLU A 208 8.88 -19.23 -1.63
N GLY A 209 9.25 -19.04 -2.89
CA GLY A 209 10.08 -17.91 -3.30
C GLY A 209 9.42 -16.56 -2.97
N PRO A 210 10.05 -15.44 -3.34
CA PRO A 210 9.39 -14.14 -3.24
C PRO A 210 8.03 -14.17 -3.96
N PRO A 211 6.99 -13.49 -3.43
CA PRO A 211 5.67 -13.47 -4.06
C PRO A 211 5.77 -12.82 -5.44
N VAL A 212 5.06 -13.38 -6.42
CA VAL A 212 5.00 -12.87 -7.80
C VAL A 212 3.60 -12.34 -8.05
N TRP A 213 3.50 -11.12 -8.58
CA TRP A 213 2.21 -10.52 -8.91
C TRP A 213 1.48 -11.31 -10.00
N ASP A 214 0.26 -11.71 -9.68
CA ASP A 214 -0.73 -12.23 -10.61
C ASP A 214 -2.11 -11.78 -10.12
N VAL A 215 -2.79 -10.96 -10.91
CA VAL A 215 -4.12 -10.45 -10.56
C VAL A 215 -5.21 -11.54 -10.68
N ALA A 216 -4.96 -12.59 -11.47
CA ALA A 216 -5.87 -13.71 -11.61
C ALA A 216 -5.80 -14.67 -10.40
N ASP A 217 -4.67 -14.69 -9.69
CA ASP A 217 -4.52 -15.39 -8.41
C ASP A 217 -5.33 -14.66 -7.32
N PHE A 218 -6.57 -15.10 -7.15
CA PHE A 218 -7.49 -14.53 -6.17
C PHE A 218 -6.96 -14.61 -4.73
N ARG A 219 -6.16 -15.63 -4.40
CA ARG A 219 -5.56 -15.79 -3.08
C ARG A 219 -4.50 -14.75 -2.81
N LEU A 220 -3.62 -14.53 -3.78
CA LEU A 220 -2.62 -13.47 -3.75
C LEU A 220 -3.27 -12.09 -3.61
N VAL A 221 -4.30 -11.81 -4.40
CA VAL A 221 -5.06 -10.55 -4.34
C VAL A 221 -5.73 -10.37 -2.98
N CYS A 222 -6.40 -11.41 -2.44
CA CYS A 222 -7.00 -11.35 -1.11
C CYS A 222 -5.96 -11.05 -0.03
N ARG A 223 -4.79 -11.70 -0.07
CA ARG A 223 -3.69 -11.43 0.86
C ARG A 223 -3.20 -9.99 0.76
N PHE A 224 -3.02 -9.48 -0.45
CA PHE A 224 -2.64 -8.09 -0.70
C PHE A 224 -3.67 -7.14 -0.10
N LEU A 225 -4.96 -7.30 -0.40
CA LEU A 225 -6.03 -6.44 0.12
C LEU A 225 -6.10 -6.45 1.64
N VAL A 226 -5.99 -7.62 2.28
CA VAL A 226 -6.01 -7.73 3.75
C VAL A 226 -4.80 -7.04 4.38
N PHE A 227 -3.60 -7.28 3.87
CA PHE A 227 -2.39 -6.65 4.41
C PHE A 227 -2.41 -5.13 4.17
N SER A 228 -2.84 -4.70 2.99
CA SER A 228 -2.98 -3.29 2.66
C SER A 228 -3.99 -2.59 3.56
N ASN A 229 -5.13 -3.24 3.82
CA ASN A 229 -6.15 -2.72 4.72
C ASN A 229 -5.62 -2.47 6.13
N ILE A 230 -4.99 -3.49 6.71
CA ILE A 230 -4.45 -3.42 8.06
C ILE A 230 -3.35 -2.35 8.15
N LEU A 231 -2.42 -2.33 7.20
CA LEU A 231 -1.32 -1.36 7.23
C LEU A 231 -1.79 0.07 7.02
N SER A 232 -2.82 0.32 6.19
CA SER A 232 -3.32 1.66 5.92
C SER A 232 -4.12 2.26 7.09
N ARG A 233 -5.00 1.47 7.71
CA ARG A 233 -5.92 1.92 8.77
C ARG A 233 -5.23 2.44 10.04
N PHE A 234 -4.00 1.99 10.27
CA PHE A 234 -3.22 2.37 11.45
C PHE A 234 -2.04 3.28 11.10
N LYS A 235 -2.05 3.91 9.93
CA LYS A 235 -1.09 4.96 9.57
C LYS A 235 -1.27 6.18 10.46
N THR A 236 -0.15 6.71 10.92
CA THR A 236 -0.10 7.90 11.73
C THR A 236 1.01 8.84 11.25
N CYS A 237 0.84 10.11 11.56
CA CYS A 237 1.84 11.14 11.37
C CYS A 237 2.30 11.62 12.75
N LEU A 238 3.61 11.52 13.00
CA LEU A 238 4.26 12.03 14.20
C LEU A 238 5.11 13.25 13.83
N ARG A 239 5.11 14.25 14.71
CA ARG A 239 5.98 15.43 14.60
C ARG A 239 7.22 15.22 15.46
N ARG A 240 8.41 15.44 14.89
CA ARG A 240 9.62 15.57 15.70
C ARG A 240 9.91 17.03 16.06
N PRO A 241 10.52 17.29 17.23
CA PRO A 241 11.19 18.57 17.48
C PRO A 241 12.20 18.82 16.34
N GLY A 242 12.09 19.96 15.65
CA GLY A 242 12.90 20.28 14.46
C GLY A 242 12.15 20.23 13.12
N GLY A 243 10.82 20.14 13.11
CA GLY A 243 10.01 20.41 11.90
C GLY A 243 9.70 19.20 11.01
N ASN A 244 10.32 18.04 11.24
CA ASN A 244 10.11 16.87 10.38
C ASN A 244 8.84 16.09 10.72
N PHE A 245 8.10 15.71 9.68
CA PHE A 245 6.99 14.75 9.76
C PHE A 245 7.51 13.32 9.61
N ILE A 246 7.01 12.43 10.45
CA ILE A 246 7.27 10.99 10.37
C ILE A 246 5.96 10.28 10.16
N TYR A 247 5.81 9.77 8.95
CA TYR A 247 4.74 8.88 8.59
C TYR A 247 5.14 7.46 9.00
N ARG A 248 4.31 6.81 9.83
CA ARG A 248 4.55 5.45 10.32
C ARG A 248 3.25 4.68 10.42
N VAL A 249 3.34 3.37 10.61
CA VAL A 249 2.21 2.55 11.04
C VAL A 249 2.31 2.36 12.55
N SER A 250 1.20 2.45 13.28
CA SER A 250 1.16 2.40 14.75
C SER A 250 0.69 1.03 15.28
N PRO A 251 1.61 0.17 15.78
CA PRO A 251 1.24 -1.11 16.38
C PRO A 251 0.36 -0.97 17.63
N GLN A 252 0.50 0.15 18.36
CA GLN A 252 -0.31 0.44 19.54
C GLN A 252 -1.77 0.64 19.16
N ARG A 253 -2.05 1.50 18.17
CA ARG A 253 -3.43 1.74 17.71
C ARG A 253 -4.09 0.47 17.19
N TYR A 254 -3.34 -0.36 16.48
CA TYR A 254 -3.84 -1.64 16.00
C TYR A 254 -4.14 -2.61 17.15
N PHE A 255 -3.26 -2.66 18.16
CA PHE A 255 -3.53 -3.46 19.36
C PHE A 255 -4.76 -2.97 20.11
N ASP A 256 -4.91 -1.65 20.31
CA ASP A 256 -6.06 -1.07 21.00
C ASP A 256 -7.37 -1.37 20.26
N ALA A 257 -7.37 -1.32 18.93
CA ALA A 257 -8.53 -1.69 18.11
C ALA A 257 -8.97 -3.15 18.37
N HIS A 258 -8.02 -4.08 18.50
CA HIS A 258 -8.31 -5.48 18.84
C HIS A 258 -8.87 -5.66 20.25
N ILE A 259 -8.38 -4.88 21.22
CA ILE A 259 -8.88 -4.93 22.60
C ILE A 259 -10.31 -4.41 22.66
N VAL A 260 -10.60 -3.31 21.96
CA VAL A 260 -11.96 -2.76 21.89
C VAL A 260 -12.92 -3.73 21.21
N ARG A 261 -12.53 -4.30 20.06
CA ARG A 261 -13.37 -5.19 19.27
C ARG A 261 -13.60 -6.56 19.94
N ASP A 262 -12.53 -7.21 20.39
CA ASP A 262 -12.58 -8.63 20.78
C ASP A 262 -12.28 -8.87 22.27
N GLY A 263 -11.87 -7.84 23.02
CA GLY A 263 -11.32 -8.01 24.36
C GLY A 263 -12.26 -8.73 25.34
N THR A 264 -13.54 -8.38 25.34
CA THR A 264 -14.55 -8.97 26.24
C THR A 264 -14.85 -10.43 25.93
N GLU A 265 -14.89 -10.79 24.65
CA GLU A 265 -15.14 -12.14 24.17
C GLU A 265 -13.93 -13.05 24.41
N LEU A 266 -12.73 -12.53 24.13
CA LEU A 266 -11.47 -13.28 24.18
C LEU A 266 -10.76 -13.20 25.54
N ALA A 267 -11.36 -12.55 26.54
CA ALA A 267 -10.84 -12.51 27.89
C ALA A 267 -10.79 -13.92 28.52
N CYS A 268 -9.67 -14.29 29.16
CA CYS A 268 -9.59 -15.54 29.94
C CYS A 268 -10.48 -15.41 31.18
N ARG A 269 -11.59 -16.15 31.24
CA ARG A 269 -12.50 -16.21 32.40
C ARG A 269 -12.20 -17.39 33.34
N CYS A 270 -10.91 -17.74 33.47
CA CYS A 270 -10.49 -18.83 34.34
C CYS A 270 -11.06 -18.65 35.75
N VAL A 271 -11.64 -19.73 36.31
CA VAL A 271 -12.27 -19.76 37.63
C VAL A 271 -11.32 -19.32 38.75
N HIS A 272 -10.01 -19.52 38.57
CA HIS A 272 -8.97 -19.11 39.52
C HIS A 272 -8.44 -17.69 39.30
N GLY A 273 -9.08 -16.91 38.43
CA GLY A 273 -8.68 -15.57 38.03
C GLY A 273 -7.67 -15.56 36.86
N PRO A 274 -7.62 -14.46 36.08
CA PRO A 274 -6.76 -14.35 34.91
C PRO A 274 -5.27 -14.44 35.26
N GLU A 275 -4.87 -13.98 36.45
CA GLU A 275 -3.50 -14.04 36.95
C GLU A 275 -2.94 -15.47 37.07
N ARG A 276 -3.83 -16.45 37.32
CA ARG A 276 -3.51 -17.87 37.51
C ARG A 276 -3.90 -18.73 36.30
N CYS A 277 -4.34 -18.11 35.20
CA CYS A 277 -4.69 -18.79 33.95
C CYS A 277 -3.41 -19.39 33.33
N THR A 278 -3.31 -20.73 33.26
CA THR A 278 -2.18 -21.46 32.66
C THR A 278 -1.94 -21.11 31.19
N TYR A 279 -2.96 -20.57 30.54
CA TYR A 279 -2.95 -20.12 29.14
C TYR A 279 -2.74 -18.61 28.98
N ARG A 280 -2.47 -17.87 30.06
CA ARG A 280 -2.12 -16.44 29.96
C ARG A 280 -0.76 -16.30 29.29
N ASN A 281 -0.72 -15.57 28.17
CA ASN A 281 0.52 -15.26 27.48
C ASN A 281 0.84 -13.78 27.61
N ARG A 282 1.94 -13.47 28.33
CA ARG A 282 2.45 -12.09 28.47
C ARG A 282 2.95 -11.46 27.16
N LYS A 283 3.03 -12.24 26.08
CA LYS A 283 3.45 -11.78 24.74
C LYS A 283 2.29 -11.25 23.88
N ASP A 284 1.04 -11.33 24.35
CA ASP A 284 -0.14 -10.77 23.67
C ASP A 284 -0.15 -9.25 23.92
N GLY A 285 0.43 -8.48 22.99
CA GLY A 285 0.65 -7.04 23.15
C GLY A 285 1.16 -6.35 21.88
N PRO A 286 1.41 -5.02 21.93
CA PRO A 286 1.83 -4.22 20.77
C PRO A 286 3.09 -4.73 20.06
N ARG A 287 4.00 -5.39 20.79
CA ARG A 287 5.21 -5.99 20.19
C ARG A 287 4.89 -7.11 19.20
N LEU A 288 3.93 -7.98 19.52
CA LEU A 288 3.49 -9.05 18.62
C LEU A 288 2.88 -8.44 17.35
N ILE A 289 2.06 -7.41 17.53
CA ILE A 289 1.47 -6.65 16.42
C ILE A 289 2.55 -6.01 15.55
N ASN A 290 3.60 -5.44 16.14
CA ASN A 290 4.72 -4.89 15.40
C ASN A 290 5.47 -5.94 14.57
N GLU A 291 5.70 -7.14 15.13
CA GLU A 291 6.32 -8.25 14.40
C GLU A 291 5.47 -8.68 13.20
N GLU A 292 4.15 -8.63 13.35
CA GLU A 292 3.20 -8.98 12.30
C GLU A 292 3.12 -7.92 11.21
N MET A 293 2.99 -6.64 11.57
CA MET A 293 3.00 -5.53 10.62
C MET A 293 4.31 -5.50 9.83
N SER A 294 5.44 -5.77 10.49
CA SER A 294 6.73 -5.88 9.80
C SER A 294 6.71 -7.00 8.75
N ALA A 295 6.11 -8.16 9.06
CA ALA A 295 5.98 -9.26 8.09
C ALA A 295 5.04 -8.90 6.93
N MET A 296 3.96 -8.17 7.18
CA MET A 296 3.07 -7.66 6.13
C MET A 296 3.78 -6.66 5.22
N GLN A 297 4.54 -5.70 5.79
CA GLN A 297 5.31 -4.71 5.02
C GLN A 297 6.36 -5.39 4.15
N ILE A 298 7.12 -6.35 4.69
CA ILE A 298 8.08 -7.14 3.91
C ILE A 298 7.38 -7.82 2.73
N TRP A 299 6.28 -8.51 2.99
CA TRP A 299 5.57 -9.25 1.93
C TRP A 299 5.00 -8.32 0.85
N ILE A 300 4.35 -7.20 1.23
CA ILE A 300 3.83 -6.22 0.27
C ILE A 300 4.97 -5.58 -0.53
N SER A 301 6.10 -5.27 0.12
CA SER A 301 7.25 -4.66 -0.55
C SER A 301 7.79 -5.56 -1.67
N GLN A 302 7.96 -6.85 -1.38
CA GLN A 302 8.41 -7.85 -2.34
C GLN A 302 7.39 -8.02 -3.47
N LEU A 303 6.10 -8.09 -3.14
CA LEU A 303 5.05 -8.18 -4.14
C LEU A 303 5.03 -6.94 -5.05
N SER A 304 5.16 -5.74 -4.49
CA SER A 304 5.19 -4.48 -5.25
C SER A 304 6.40 -4.41 -6.17
N SER A 305 7.57 -4.90 -5.74
CA SER A 305 8.75 -5.05 -6.61
C SER A 305 8.48 -6.04 -7.76
N SER A 306 7.89 -7.20 -7.47
CA SER A 306 7.54 -8.19 -8.50
C SER A 306 6.51 -7.64 -9.50
N PHE A 307 5.56 -6.83 -9.03
CA PHE A 307 4.58 -6.16 -9.87
C PHE A 307 5.27 -5.29 -10.90
N MET A 308 6.35 -4.57 -10.55
CA MET A 308 7.04 -3.73 -11.53
C MET A 308 7.67 -4.52 -12.68
N GLU A 309 8.17 -5.73 -12.42
CA GLU A 309 8.68 -6.61 -13.47
C GLU A 309 7.56 -7.06 -14.41
N VAL A 310 6.39 -7.43 -13.86
CA VAL A 310 5.20 -7.81 -14.64
C VAL A 310 4.66 -6.61 -15.41
N ASN A 311 4.56 -5.46 -14.76
CA ASN A 311 4.02 -4.23 -15.31
C ASN A 311 4.88 -3.70 -16.48
N CYS A 312 6.22 -3.81 -16.40
CA CYS A 312 7.08 -3.50 -17.54
C CYS A 312 6.70 -4.31 -18.79
N LYS A 313 6.47 -5.61 -18.64
CA LYS A 313 6.06 -6.48 -19.76
C LYS A 313 4.66 -6.14 -20.28
N LEU A 314 3.69 -5.95 -19.38
CA LEU A 314 2.32 -5.58 -19.75
C LEU A 314 2.26 -4.21 -20.44
N ALA A 315 3.12 -3.28 -20.01
CA ALA A 315 3.30 -1.98 -20.64
C ALA A 315 4.12 -2.04 -21.94
N GLY A 316 4.49 -3.22 -22.44
CA GLY A 316 5.23 -3.38 -23.69
C GLY A 316 6.66 -2.87 -23.65
N MET A 317 7.28 -2.73 -22.46
CA MET A 317 8.66 -2.26 -22.33
C MET A 317 9.67 -3.32 -22.79
N PRO A 318 10.89 -2.95 -23.24
CA PRO A 318 11.91 -3.92 -23.63
C PRO A 318 12.37 -4.79 -22.45
N ASP A 319 12.83 -6.02 -22.75
CA ASP A 319 13.40 -6.93 -21.73
C ASP A 319 14.56 -6.29 -20.95
N ALA A 320 15.34 -5.42 -21.59
CA ALA A 320 16.40 -4.65 -20.94
C ALA A 320 15.87 -3.84 -19.75
N MET A 321 14.70 -3.22 -19.87
CA MET A 321 14.11 -2.45 -18.76
C MET A 321 13.63 -3.36 -17.63
N THR A 322 13.02 -4.50 -17.97
CA THR A 322 12.65 -5.52 -16.96
C THR A 322 13.88 -6.02 -16.21
N ASN A 323 14.99 -6.26 -16.91
CA ASN A 323 16.26 -6.63 -16.30
C ASN A 323 16.82 -5.50 -15.44
N VAL A 324 16.67 -4.24 -15.85
CA VAL A 324 17.08 -3.10 -15.03
C VAL A 324 16.33 -3.05 -13.71
N ILE A 325 15.00 -3.19 -13.75
CA ILE A 325 14.14 -3.21 -12.55
C ILE A 325 14.59 -4.32 -11.60
N ARG A 326 14.79 -5.53 -12.12
CA ARG A 326 15.22 -6.69 -11.33
C ARG A 326 16.60 -6.46 -10.71
N ASP A 327 17.58 -6.02 -11.50
CA ASP A 327 18.97 -5.87 -11.08
C ASP A 327 19.18 -4.66 -10.15
N ALA A 328 18.36 -3.60 -10.30
CA ALA A 328 18.44 -2.40 -9.48
C ALA A 328 17.56 -2.47 -8.22
N THR A 329 16.69 -3.47 -8.08
CA THR A 329 15.93 -3.70 -6.86
C THR A 329 16.88 -3.94 -5.68
N ARG A 330 16.61 -3.30 -4.55
CA ARG A 330 17.39 -3.45 -3.31
C ARG A 330 16.51 -3.92 -2.19
N VAL A 331 17.11 -4.65 -1.25
CA VAL A 331 16.43 -5.13 -0.03
C VAL A 331 17.17 -4.57 1.17
N SER A 332 16.45 -3.83 2.02
CA SER A 332 17.01 -3.28 3.25
C SER A 332 17.39 -4.38 4.26
N ALA A 333 18.15 -4.02 5.30
CA ALA A 333 18.44 -4.91 6.44
C ALA A 333 17.19 -5.43 7.17
N ARG A 334 16.03 -4.78 6.99
CA ARG A 334 14.74 -5.22 7.56
C ARG A 334 13.97 -6.17 6.65
N GLY A 335 14.47 -6.48 5.46
CA GLY A 335 13.83 -7.35 4.47
C GLY A 335 12.85 -6.63 3.53
N ILE A 336 12.75 -5.31 3.62
CA ILE A 336 11.93 -4.49 2.73
C ILE A 336 12.59 -4.40 1.36
N ALA A 337 11.91 -4.85 0.31
CA ALA A 337 12.36 -4.72 -1.08
C ALA A 337 11.86 -3.39 -1.67
N ALA A 338 12.66 -2.74 -2.52
CA ALA A 338 12.28 -1.53 -3.22
C ALA A 338 12.93 -1.47 -4.61
N VAL A 339 12.14 -1.05 -5.59
CA VAL A 339 12.59 -0.70 -6.96
C VAL A 339 12.96 0.78 -6.98
N PRO A 340 14.03 1.20 -7.68
CA PRO A 340 14.35 2.61 -7.84
C PRO A 340 13.15 3.41 -8.34
N THR A 341 12.80 4.47 -7.61
CA THR A 341 11.62 5.29 -7.88
C THR A 341 11.58 5.78 -9.32
N PHE A 342 12.69 6.31 -9.87
CA PHE A 342 12.72 6.81 -11.25
C PHE A 342 12.41 5.71 -12.27
N ALA A 343 12.95 4.50 -12.08
CA ALA A 343 12.75 3.38 -12.99
C ALA A 343 11.30 2.89 -13.05
N THR A 344 10.49 3.16 -12.03
CA THR A 344 9.08 2.74 -12.00
C THR A 344 8.17 3.59 -12.89
N ILE A 345 8.52 4.84 -13.12
CA ILE A 345 7.60 5.84 -13.71
C ILE A 345 7.28 5.57 -15.16
N PRO A 346 8.23 5.20 -16.05
CA PRO A 346 7.89 4.98 -17.44
C PRO A 346 6.80 3.91 -17.63
N SER A 347 6.90 2.77 -16.93
CA SER A 347 5.90 1.71 -17.05
C SER A 347 4.58 2.05 -16.36
N ILE A 348 4.61 2.70 -15.18
CA ILE A 348 3.40 3.18 -14.50
C ILE A 348 2.66 4.20 -15.36
N ARG A 349 3.39 5.19 -15.90
CA ARG A 349 2.81 6.20 -16.78
C ARG A 349 2.18 5.56 -18.02
N ASN A 350 2.90 4.65 -18.68
CA ASN A 350 2.36 3.97 -19.85
C ASN A 350 1.09 3.17 -19.49
N THR A 351 1.07 2.53 -18.33
CA THR A 351 -0.11 1.78 -17.85
C THR A 351 -1.31 2.70 -17.64
N ILE A 352 -1.11 3.87 -17.02
CA ILE A 352 -2.16 4.89 -16.82
C ILE A 352 -2.72 5.38 -18.16
N VAL A 353 -1.84 5.60 -19.14
CA VAL A 353 -2.24 6.06 -20.48
C VAL A 353 -3.01 4.97 -21.22
N MET A 354 -2.51 3.73 -21.22
CA MET A 354 -3.13 2.60 -21.89
C MET A 354 -4.48 2.19 -21.29
N SER A 355 -4.67 2.36 -19.98
CA SER A 355 -5.97 2.15 -19.32
C SER A 355 -6.91 3.36 -19.40
N ASN A 356 -6.46 4.46 -20.01
CA ASN A 356 -7.15 5.75 -20.00
C ASN A 356 -7.59 6.16 -18.58
N ALA A 357 -6.74 5.86 -17.58
CA ALA A 357 -7.05 6.14 -16.18
C ALA A 357 -6.82 7.63 -15.90
N PRO A 358 -7.85 8.37 -15.46
CA PRO A 358 -7.71 9.78 -15.14
C PRO A 358 -6.90 9.97 -13.86
N ILE A 359 -6.10 11.04 -13.84
CA ILE A 359 -5.36 11.49 -12.66
C ILE A 359 -6.11 12.67 -12.04
N PHE A 360 -6.28 12.64 -10.72
CA PHE A 360 -6.82 13.76 -9.96
C PHE A 360 -5.71 14.41 -9.13
N LEU A 361 -5.32 15.62 -9.51
CA LEU A 361 -4.27 16.37 -8.85
C LEU A 361 -4.86 17.38 -7.87
N THR A 362 -4.43 17.32 -6.62
CA THR A 362 -4.64 18.36 -5.63
C THR A 362 -3.33 19.10 -5.40
N VAL A 363 -3.34 20.43 -5.53
CA VAL A 363 -2.19 21.27 -5.20
C VAL A 363 -2.55 22.24 -4.10
N HIS A 364 -1.80 22.22 -3.00
CA HIS A 364 -1.85 23.26 -2.00
C HIS A 364 -0.85 24.37 -2.35
N ARG A 365 -1.34 25.54 -2.76
CA ARG A 365 -0.49 26.72 -3.00
C ARG A 365 -0.40 27.56 -1.74
N PHE A 366 0.80 27.70 -1.19
CA PHE A 366 1.08 28.54 -0.02
C PHE A 366 1.42 29.96 -0.45
N CYS A 367 0.72 30.94 0.10
CA CYS A 367 0.93 32.37 -0.10
C CYS A 367 1.12 33.07 1.26
N ALA A 368 1.36 34.38 1.25
CA ALA A 368 1.58 35.16 2.48
C ALA A 368 0.38 35.17 3.47
N GLN A 369 -0.82 34.78 3.04
CA GLN A 369 -2.04 34.84 3.86
C GLN A 369 -2.50 33.48 4.41
N GLY A 370 -1.92 32.39 3.91
CA GLY A 370 -2.39 31.02 4.16
C GLY A 370 -2.13 30.13 2.95
N TYR A 371 -2.93 29.08 2.77
CA TYR A 371 -2.87 28.23 1.59
C TYR A 371 -4.20 28.14 0.83
N HIS A 372 -4.10 27.92 -0.47
CA HIS A 372 -5.22 27.61 -1.36
C HIS A 372 -5.20 26.12 -1.69
N SER A 373 -6.37 25.52 -1.84
CA SER A 373 -6.51 24.14 -2.33
C SER A 373 -7.07 24.18 -3.75
N ASN A 374 -6.23 23.85 -4.73
CA ASN A 374 -6.61 23.79 -6.14
C ASN A 374 -6.74 22.33 -6.58
N PHE A 375 -7.78 22.04 -7.36
CA PHE A 375 -8.07 20.69 -7.83
C PHE A 375 -8.05 20.66 -9.35
N PHE A 376 -7.44 19.61 -9.91
CA PHE A 376 -7.30 19.45 -11.34
C PHE A 376 -7.60 18.01 -11.74
N ARG A 377 -8.25 17.84 -12.88
CA ARG A 377 -8.37 16.55 -13.58
C ARG A 377 -7.40 16.55 -14.74
N ILE A 378 -6.68 15.45 -14.87
CA ILE A 378 -5.64 15.24 -15.87
C ILE A 378 -6.00 13.97 -16.64
N GLU A 379 -6.18 14.12 -17.95
CA GLU A 379 -6.63 13.06 -18.84
C GLU A 379 -5.58 12.85 -19.94
N PRO A 380 -5.18 11.61 -20.27
CA PRO A 380 -4.35 11.34 -21.44
C PRO A 380 -5.05 11.84 -22.71
N ASP A 381 -4.34 12.54 -23.59
CA ASP A 381 -4.86 12.94 -24.90
C ASP A 381 -4.57 11.83 -25.94
N THR A 382 -5.45 10.83 -25.94
CA THR A 382 -5.30 9.61 -26.77
C THR A 382 -5.42 9.87 -28.27
N GLU A 383 -5.98 11.00 -28.69
CA GLU A 383 -6.09 11.39 -30.12
C GLU A 383 -4.74 11.84 -30.70
N SER A 384 -3.77 12.14 -29.84
CA SER A 384 -2.44 12.65 -30.22
C SER A 384 -1.32 11.61 -30.11
N LEU A 385 -1.65 10.33 -29.89
CA LEU A 385 -0.63 9.28 -29.78
C LEU A 385 0.08 9.11 -31.14
N PRO A 386 1.43 9.21 -31.19
CA PRO A 386 2.16 9.07 -32.44
C PRO A 386 1.95 7.68 -33.04
N ASP A 387 1.84 7.63 -34.38
CA ASP A 387 1.77 6.38 -35.14
C ASP A 387 3.04 5.56 -34.86
N VAL A 388 2.86 4.30 -34.48
CA VAL A 388 3.88 3.46 -33.79
C VAL A 388 5.06 3.04 -34.70
N GLU A 389 5.17 3.58 -35.92
CA GLU A 389 6.06 3.05 -36.95
C GLU A 389 7.48 3.64 -37.03
N ALA A 390 7.91 4.49 -36.12
CA ALA A 390 9.33 4.87 -36.06
C ALA A 390 9.74 5.32 -34.67
N THR A 391 10.51 4.51 -33.95
CA THR A 391 11.02 4.98 -32.66
C THR A 391 12.37 4.39 -32.29
N LEU A 392 13.25 5.30 -31.89
CA LEU A 392 14.55 5.05 -31.26
C LEU A 392 14.33 4.34 -29.92
N THR A 393 15.32 3.59 -29.43
CA THR A 393 15.29 2.88 -28.13
C THR A 393 14.78 3.75 -26.96
N ARG A 394 14.99 5.06 -27.01
CA ARG A 394 14.51 6.04 -26.02
C ARG A 394 12.99 6.05 -25.89
N ASP A 395 12.27 6.16 -27.02
CA ASP A 395 10.82 6.32 -27.01
C ASP A 395 10.13 5.02 -26.56
N TYR A 396 10.79 3.88 -26.70
CA TYR A 396 10.28 2.60 -26.22
C TYR A 396 10.44 2.42 -24.70
N ILE A 397 11.45 3.05 -24.08
CA ILE A 397 11.76 2.90 -22.64
C ILE A 397 11.15 4.00 -21.82
N ILE A 398 11.31 5.25 -22.25
CA ILE A 398 10.65 6.38 -21.59
C ILE A 398 9.18 6.38 -21.99
N GLY A 399 8.79 5.79 -23.13
CA GLY A 399 7.46 5.86 -23.73
C GLY A 399 7.32 7.11 -24.62
N PRO A 400 6.29 7.17 -25.47
CA PRO A 400 6.02 8.34 -26.32
C PRO A 400 5.81 9.60 -25.47
N ASP A 401 6.05 10.78 -26.06
CA ASP A 401 5.67 12.05 -25.43
C ASP A 401 4.13 12.13 -25.41
N VAL A 402 3.56 11.83 -24.24
CA VAL A 402 2.10 11.81 -24.07
C VAL A 402 1.64 13.21 -23.66
N ASN A 403 0.77 13.79 -24.48
CA ASN A 403 0.07 15.00 -24.09
C ASN A 403 -1.01 14.64 -23.07
N PHE A 404 -1.10 15.44 -22.00
CA PHE A 404 -2.16 15.35 -21.02
C PHE A 404 -2.97 16.63 -21.03
N ARG A 405 -4.29 16.50 -21.03
CA ARG A 405 -5.21 17.63 -20.90
C ARG A 405 -5.47 17.89 -19.42
N ILE A 406 -5.12 19.08 -18.96
CA ILE A 406 -5.33 19.51 -17.57
C ILE A 406 -6.54 20.44 -17.51
N LYS A 407 -7.48 20.14 -16.62
CA LYS A 407 -8.67 20.97 -16.38
C LYS A 407 -8.80 21.26 -14.89
N GLN A 408 -9.06 22.51 -14.54
CA GLN A 408 -9.40 22.86 -13.16
C GLN A 408 -10.78 22.28 -12.78
N VAL A 409 -10.89 21.75 -11.58
CA VAL A 409 -12.11 21.20 -11.00
C VAL A 409 -12.51 22.09 -9.83
N LEU A 410 -13.75 22.56 -9.83
CA LEU A 410 -14.30 23.28 -8.69
C LEU A 410 -14.81 22.29 -7.63
N PRO A 411 -14.65 22.56 -6.32
CA PRO A 411 -15.15 21.68 -5.25
C PRO A 411 -16.66 21.43 -5.31
N SER A 412 -17.42 22.38 -5.85
CA SER A 412 -18.88 22.29 -6.04
C SER A 412 -19.28 21.49 -7.28
N SER A 413 -18.32 20.91 -8.01
CA SER A 413 -18.60 20.18 -9.25
C SER A 413 -19.53 18.98 -9.00
N CYS A 414 -20.58 18.92 -9.81
CA CYS A 414 -21.51 17.80 -9.86
C CYS A 414 -21.09 16.73 -10.89
N ASP A 415 -19.88 16.80 -11.47
CA ASP A 415 -19.41 15.85 -12.47
C ASP A 415 -19.39 14.41 -11.93
N ALA A 416 -20.17 13.53 -12.55
CA ALA A 416 -20.31 12.13 -12.16
C ALA A 416 -18.97 11.38 -12.20
N VAL A 417 -18.03 11.78 -13.07
CA VAL A 417 -16.70 11.16 -13.17
C VAL A 417 -15.93 11.25 -11.86
N LEU A 418 -16.16 12.29 -11.04
CA LEU A 418 -15.47 12.46 -9.76
C LEU A 418 -15.90 11.43 -8.69
N SER A 419 -16.93 10.63 -8.99
CA SER A 419 -17.36 9.49 -8.17
C SER A 419 -16.66 8.18 -8.54
N GLU A 420 -15.94 8.14 -9.67
CA GLU A 420 -15.15 6.97 -10.07
C GLU A 420 -13.74 7.02 -9.47
N PRO A 421 -13.10 5.88 -9.20
CA PRO A 421 -11.73 5.83 -8.72
C PRO A 421 -10.76 6.49 -9.73
N HIS A 422 -9.88 7.36 -9.23
CA HIS A 422 -8.82 8.02 -9.99
C HIS A 422 -7.49 7.77 -9.30
N VAL A 423 -6.39 7.80 -10.06
CA VAL A 423 -5.07 7.96 -9.45
C VAL A 423 -4.99 9.39 -8.92
N CYS A 424 -5.03 9.54 -7.61
CA CYS A 424 -4.96 10.81 -6.92
C CYS A 424 -3.50 11.17 -6.62
N LEU A 425 -3.11 12.40 -6.93
CA LEU A 425 -1.80 12.97 -6.64
C LEU A 425 -1.99 14.20 -5.75
N ILE A 426 -1.30 14.25 -4.62
CA ILE A 426 -1.31 15.41 -3.72
C ILE A 426 0.06 16.06 -3.80
N ALA A 427 0.07 17.37 -4.00
CA ALA A 427 1.28 18.16 -4.13
C ALA A 427 1.16 19.48 -3.36
N ASN A 428 2.31 20.08 -3.07
CA ASN A 428 2.39 21.42 -2.50
C ASN A 428 3.20 22.34 -3.42
N SER A 429 2.85 23.62 -3.43
CA SER A 429 3.51 24.67 -4.20
C SER A 429 3.81 25.86 -3.30
N ILE A 430 5.01 26.40 -3.42
CA ILE A 430 5.48 27.59 -2.72
C ILE A 430 6.62 28.24 -3.51
N ASP A 431 6.75 29.56 -3.43
CA ASP A 431 7.94 30.26 -3.91
C ASP A 431 9.08 30.12 -2.91
N GLY A 432 9.70 28.95 -2.91
CA GLY A 432 10.77 28.59 -2.00
C GLY A 432 11.13 27.11 -2.09
N ASP A 433 11.91 26.68 -1.11
CA ASP A 433 12.33 25.29 -0.94
C ASP A 433 11.41 24.53 0.04
N ASN A 434 11.71 23.26 0.24
CA ASN A 434 10.97 22.41 1.17
C ASN A 434 11.11 22.86 2.64
N ASN A 435 12.18 23.55 3.02
CA ASN A 435 12.33 24.08 4.38
C ASN A 435 11.34 25.21 4.63
N ALA A 436 11.19 26.14 3.68
CA ALA A 436 10.19 27.20 3.74
C ALA A 436 8.76 26.64 3.85
N LEU A 437 8.45 25.56 3.11
CA LEU A 437 7.18 24.85 3.25
C LEU A 437 7.00 24.29 4.67
N VAL A 438 7.99 23.58 5.20
CA VAL A 438 7.95 22.99 6.54
C VAL A 438 7.75 24.08 7.60
N GLU A 439 8.47 25.19 7.51
CA GLU A 439 8.33 26.32 8.43
C GLU A 439 6.91 26.90 8.42
N LEU A 440 6.31 27.10 7.25
CA LEU A 440 4.94 27.60 7.14
C LEU A 440 3.92 26.61 7.70
N VAL A 441 3.98 25.34 7.30
CA VAL A 441 3.05 24.30 7.78
C VAL A 441 3.16 24.10 9.30
N MET A 442 4.35 24.31 9.86
CA MET A 442 4.60 24.21 11.29
C MET A 442 4.23 25.47 12.08
N SER A 443 4.21 26.64 11.46
CA SER A 443 3.86 27.90 12.11
C SER A 443 2.42 27.90 12.62
N ASP A 444 2.18 28.43 13.83
CA ASP A 444 0.82 28.54 14.40
C ASP A 444 -0.06 29.52 13.62
N THR A 445 0.54 30.45 12.87
CA THR A 445 -0.15 31.47 12.07
C THR A 445 -0.68 30.94 10.73
N HIS A 446 -0.06 29.89 10.16
CA HIS A 446 -0.46 29.31 8.89
C HIS A 446 -0.96 27.86 9.03
N ARG A 447 -0.92 27.28 10.23
CA ARG A 447 -1.47 25.95 10.54
C ARG A 447 -2.95 25.90 10.17
N GLY A 448 -3.29 25.19 9.08
CA GLY A 448 -4.68 24.98 8.67
C GLY A 448 -5.41 26.24 8.19
N LYS A 449 -4.72 27.38 8.04
CA LYS A 449 -5.34 28.64 7.62
C LYS A 449 -5.51 28.65 6.10
N THR A 450 -6.69 28.30 5.64
CA THR A 450 -7.05 28.45 4.22
C THR A 450 -7.24 29.91 3.86
N HIS A 451 -6.69 30.30 2.72
CA HIS A 451 -6.97 31.56 2.06
C HIS A 451 -8.01 31.32 0.97
N SER A 452 -9.23 31.83 1.18
CA SER A 452 -10.38 31.58 0.30
C SER A 452 -10.64 32.70 -0.72
N SER A 453 -9.77 33.72 -0.80
CA SER A 453 -9.95 34.80 -1.76
C SER A 453 -9.79 34.27 -3.19
N HIS A 454 -10.84 34.44 -4.00
CA HIS A 454 -10.82 34.14 -5.43
C HIS A 454 -10.00 35.15 -6.24
N ALA A 455 -9.67 36.31 -5.66
CA ALA A 455 -8.88 37.38 -6.28
C ALA A 455 -7.42 37.39 -5.77
N CYS A 456 -6.91 36.24 -5.33
CA CYS A 456 -5.51 36.13 -4.95
C CYS A 456 -4.66 35.96 -6.21
N ASP A 457 -3.96 37.02 -6.62
CA ASP A 457 -3.12 37.03 -7.83
C ASP A 457 -2.09 35.89 -7.83
N ASP A 458 -1.45 35.64 -6.68
CA ASP A 458 -0.49 34.54 -6.49
C ASP A 458 -1.09 33.16 -6.81
N ASN A 459 -2.32 32.92 -6.35
CA ASN A 459 -3.01 31.66 -6.60
C ASN A 459 -3.49 31.54 -8.06
N LEU A 460 -3.96 32.64 -8.65
CA LEU A 460 -4.39 32.66 -10.05
C LEU A 460 -3.21 32.40 -10.99
N GLU A 461 -2.07 33.05 -10.76
CA GLU A 461 -0.84 32.80 -11.51
C GLU A 461 -0.39 31.33 -11.40
N GLN A 462 -0.50 30.74 -10.21
CA GLN A 462 -0.17 29.34 -10.00
C GLN A 462 -1.12 28.38 -10.76
N ILE A 463 -2.42 28.67 -10.76
CA ILE A 463 -3.41 27.90 -11.53
C ILE A 463 -3.07 27.95 -13.02
N ASP A 464 -2.77 29.13 -13.55
CA ASP A 464 -2.41 29.32 -14.96
C ASP A 464 -1.13 28.56 -15.33
N LYS A 465 -0.11 28.60 -14.46
CA LYS A 465 1.12 27.80 -14.64
C LYS A 465 0.84 26.31 -14.72
N ILE A 466 -0.03 25.78 -13.84
CA ILE A 466 -0.40 24.37 -13.87
C ILE A 466 -1.14 24.03 -15.16
N LEU A 467 -2.14 24.83 -15.54
CA LEU A 467 -2.95 24.59 -16.74
C LEU A 467 -2.11 24.64 -18.03
N GLY A 468 -1.08 25.50 -18.07
CA GLY A 468 -0.14 25.60 -19.19
C GLY A 468 1.02 24.59 -19.16
N SER A 469 1.14 23.77 -18.11
CA SER A 469 2.28 22.86 -17.94
C SER A 469 2.15 21.57 -18.78
N LYS A 470 3.29 20.99 -19.14
CA LYS A 470 3.37 19.64 -19.70
C LYS A 470 3.43 18.62 -18.58
N PHE A 471 2.30 18.04 -18.20
CA PHE A 471 2.23 17.13 -17.05
C PHE A 471 3.18 15.91 -17.15
N ASN A 472 3.41 15.38 -18.36
CA ASN A 472 4.38 14.31 -18.60
C ASN A 472 5.79 14.71 -18.14
N GLU A 473 6.21 15.93 -18.50
CA GLU A 473 7.52 16.47 -18.11
C GLU A 473 7.60 16.65 -16.60
N VAL A 474 6.55 17.21 -15.98
CA VAL A 474 6.46 17.41 -14.52
C VAL A 474 6.66 16.10 -13.75
N LEU A 475 6.02 15.01 -14.20
CA LEU A 475 6.20 13.70 -13.58
C LEU A 475 7.65 13.20 -13.72
N LEU A 476 8.20 13.26 -14.93
CA LEU A 476 9.54 12.74 -15.22
C LEU A 476 10.63 13.51 -14.46
N THR A 477 10.56 14.84 -14.40
CA THR A 477 11.54 15.67 -13.69
C THR A 477 11.43 15.49 -12.17
N PHE A 478 10.23 15.42 -11.62
CA PHE A 478 10.04 15.19 -10.18
C PHE A 478 10.63 13.85 -9.74
N PHE A 479 10.31 12.77 -10.46
CA PHE A 479 10.79 11.45 -10.06
C PHE A 479 12.26 11.23 -10.40
N ALA A 480 12.84 11.97 -11.34
CA ALA A 480 14.29 11.98 -11.59
C ALA A 480 15.08 12.57 -10.41
N GLN A 481 14.55 13.58 -9.71
CA GLN A 481 15.22 14.16 -8.54
C GLN A 481 14.86 13.46 -7.21
N HIS A 482 13.76 12.71 -7.18
CA HIS A 482 13.32 12.01 -5.98
C HIS A 482 14.30 10.91 -5.57
N SER A 483 14.43 10.65 -4.26
CA SER A 483 15.24 9.53 -3.77
C SER A 483 14.72 8.20 -4.31
N ASP A 484 15.62 7.37 -4.86
CA ASP A 484 15.24 6.10 -5.47
C ASP A 484 14.75 5.07 -4.46
N PHE A 485 15.31 5.08 -3.25
CA PHE A 485 15.02 4.11 -2.19
C PHE A 485 14.58 4.80 -0.90
N PRO A 486 13.66 4.18 -0.13
CA PRO A 486 13.21 4.71 1.17
C PRO A 486 14.17 4.36 2.33
N PHE A 487 15.32 3.77 2.03
CA PHE A 487 16.35 3.39 2.98
C PHE A 487 17.72 3.64 2.36
N GLU A 488 18.73 3.80 3.22
CA GLU A 488 20.12 3.93 2.79
C GLU A 488 20.56 2.65 2.07
N VAL A 489 21.14 2.82 0.88
CA VAL A 489 21.79 1.74 0.15
C VAL A 489 23.27 1.74 0.56
N PRO A 490 23.80 0.63 1.12
CA PRO A 490 25.20 0.56 1.50
C PRO A 490 26.11 0.83 0.30
N SER A 491 27.09 1.72 0.44
CA SER A 491 28.23 1.77 -0.47
C SER A 491 29.09 0.53 -0.27
N GLU A 492 29.65 -0.05 -1.35
CA GLU A 492 30.63 -1.12 -1.19
C GLU A 492 31.89 -0.57 -0.51
N GLU A 493 32.05 -0.87 0.79
CA GLU A 493 33.28 -0.64 1.54
C GLU A 493 34.36 -1.57 0.96
N GLY A 494 35.31 -1.06 0.15
CA GLY A 494 36.36 -1.95 -0.37
C GLY A 494 37.47 -1.39 -1.26
N ALA A 495 37.40 -0.16 -1.76
CA ALA A 495 38.50 0.40 -2.55
C ALA A 495 38.75 1.87 -2.16
N GLU A 496 40.02 2.24 -2.08
CA GLU A 496 40.47 3.60 -1.81
C GLU A 496 39.74 4.60 -2.73
N GLY A 497 38.94 5.47 -2.11
CA GLY A 497 38.03 6.41 -2.79
C GLY A 497 36.59 5.93 -2.76
N GLU A 498 35.78 6.52 -1.87
CA GLU A 498 34.34 6.30 -1.77
C GLU A 498 33.64 6.60 -3.11
N ARG A 499 33.55 5.61 -4.01
CA ARG A 499 32.67 5.69 -5.17
C ARG A 499 31.30 5.29 -4.68
N GLN A 500 30.43 6.28 -4.48
CA GLN A 500 29.01 6.03 -4.25
C GLN A 500 28.46 5.39 -5.53
N ILE A 501 28.35 4.05 -5.55
CA ILE A 501 27.78 3.31 -6.66
C ILE A 501 26.28 3.63 -6.68
N ASP A 502 25.80 4.20 -7.78
CA ASP A 502 24.38 4.38 -8.05
C ASP A 502 23.85 3.07 -8.67
N PRO A 503 23.05 2.28 -7.92
CA PRO A 503 22.50 1.00 -8.40
C PRO A 503 21.75 1.10 -9.72
N LEU A 504 21.05 2.22 -9.92
CA LEU A 504 20.21 2.41 -11.10
C LEU A 504 21.08 2.72 -12.31
N ALA A 505 22.07 3.61 -12.16
CA ALA A 505 23.01 3.94 -13.22
C ALA A 505 23.82 2.71 -13.67
N GLU A 506 24.34 1.92 -12.73
CA GLU A 506 25.06 0.68 -13.03
C GLU A 506 24.19 -0.32 -13.80
N SER A 507 22.95 -0.49 -13.35
CA SER A 507 21.98 -1.37 -14.00
C SER A 507 21.66 -0.91 -15.42
N PHE A 508 21.45 0.39 -15.65
CA PHE A 508 21.28 0.94 -16.99
C PHE A 508 22.49 0.67 -17.88
N GLU A 509 23.71 0.90 -17.41
CA GLU A 509 24.93 0.64 -18.19
C GLU A 509 25.08 -0.85 -18.55
N LYS A 510 24.86 -1.74 -17.58
CA LYS A 510 24.94 -3.20 -17.74
C LYS A 510 24.00 -3.72 -18.84
N HIS A 511 22.82 -3.13 -18.98
CA HIS A 511 21.80 -3.55 -19.95
C HIS A 511 21.79 -2.70 -21.24
N GLY A 512 22.87 -1.96 -21.52
CA GLY A 512 23.01 -1.20 -22.76
C GLY A 512 22.16 0.08 -22.84
N LEU A 513 21.68 0.58 -21.69
CA LEU A 513 20.80 1.74 -21.56
C LEU A 513 21.53 2.97 -21.03
N ARG A 514 22.81 3.15 -21.38
CA ARG A 514 23.63 4.28 -20.90
C ARG A 514 22.97 5.65 -21.16
N PHE A 515 22.24 5.81 -22.25
CA PHE A 515 21.50 7.04 -22.54
C PHE A 515 20.48 7.41 -21.46
N MET A 516 19.93 6.43 -20.73
CA MET A 516 19.02 6.65 -19.61
C MET A 516 19.73 7.30 -18.42
N VAL A 517 21.03 7.05 -18.23
CA VAL A 517 21.85 7.72 -17.20
C VAL A 517 21.98 9.21 -17.53
N ASP A 518 22.25 9.52 -18.79
CA ASP A 518 22.39 10.91 -19.26
C ASP A 518 21.03 11.64 -19.21
N GLU A 519 19.96 10.96 -19.62
CA GLU A 519 18.60 11.49 -19.53
C GLU A 519 18.16 11.73 -18.08
N HIS A 520 18.43 10.78 -17.16
CA HIS A 520 18.11 10.92 -15.74
C HIS A 520 18.77 12.16 -15.13
N LYS A 521 20.05 12.38 -15.45
CA LYS A 521 20.78 13.60 -15.05
C LYS A 521 20.18 14.87 -15.66
N SER A 522 19.82 14.83 -16.94
CA SER A 522 19.19 15.95 -17.64
C SER A 522 17.84 16.33 -17.01
N LEU A 523 16.96 15.34 -16.77
CA LEU A 523 15.66 15.53 -16.12
C LEU A 523 15.80 16.08 -14.69
N ARG A 524 16.81 15.60 -13.95
CA ARG A 524 17.11 16.10 -12.61
C ARG A 524 17.53 17.56 -12.63
N ALA A 525 18.37 17.98 -13.58
CA ALA A 525 18.77 19.38 -13.73
C ALA A 525 17.58 20.29 -14.07
N ARG A 526 16.67 19.82 -14.95
CA ARG A 526 15.46 20.54 -15.35
C ARG A 526 14.42 20.67 -14.23
N ALA A 527 14.44 19.80 -13.22
CA ALA A 527 13.46 19.83 -12.13
C ALA A 527 13.45 21.16 -11.37
N GLN A 528 14.62 21.78 -11.19
CA GLN A 528 14.73 23.08 -10.53
C GLN A 528 14.14 24.21 -11.38
N GLU A 529 14.42 24.21 -12.69
CA GLU A 529 13.90 25.20 -13.65
C GLU A 529 12.38 25.14 -13.75
N LEU A 530 11.82 23.93 -13.76
CA LEU A 530 10.37 23.70 -13.87
C LEU A 530 9.62 23.94 -12.56
N GLY A 531 10.32 24.00 -11.42
CA GLY A 531 9.69 24.18 -10.11
C GLY A 531 9.11 22.89 -9.51
N THR A 532 9.75 21.75 -9.80
CA THR A 532 9.35 20.41 -9.34
C THR A 532 10.41 19.76 -8.45
N SER A 533 11.41 20.52 -7.97
CA SER A 533 12.46 20.01 -7.06
C SER A 533 12.22 20.46 -5.62
N TYR A 534 12.84 19.78 -4.66
CA TYR A 534 12.77 20.19 -3.26
C TYR A 534 13.48 21.53 -2.97
N GLU A 535 14.37 22.01 -3.86
CA GLU A 535 14.98 23.35 -3.77
C GLU A 535 14.15 24.45 -4.45
N ALA A 536 13.24 24.10 -5.36
CA ALA A 536 12.39 25.04 -6.08
C ALA A 536 11.00 24.44 -6.31
N MET A 537 10.02 24.87 -5.51
CA MET A 537 8.67 24.28 -5.47
C MET A 537 7.59 25.16 -6.12
N HIS A 538 7.99 26.10 -7.00
CA HIS A 538 7.10 27.16 -7.48
C HIS A 538 6.00 26.67 -8.44
N LEU A 539 6.19 25.56 -9.17
CA LEU A 539 5.11 24.89 -9.87
C LEU A 539 4.32 24.02 -8.89
N PHE A 540 4.88 22.85 -8.53
CA PHE A 540 4.50 22.04 -7.38
C PHE A 540 5.41 20.82 -7.23
N VAL A 541 5.49 20.29 -6.02
CA VAL A 541 6.18 19.04 -5.71
C VAL A 541 5.16 18.01 -5.19
N PRO A 542 4.99 16.88 -5.91
CA PRO A 542 4.20 15.77 -5.42
C PRO A 542 4.70 15.25 -4.07
N GLN A 543 3.76 14.93 -3.19
CA GLN A 543 4.02 14.34 -1.88
C GLN A 543 3.56 12.89 -1.78
N HIS A 544 2.44 12.57 -2.41
CA HIS A 544 1.84 11.24 -2.31
C HIS A 544 0.93 10.92 -3.50
N MET A 545 0.95 9.67 -3.93
CA MET A 545 0.10 9.12 -4.98
C MET A 545 -0.66 7.89 -4.46
N PHE A 546 -1.97 7.83 -4.68
CA PHE A 546 -2.84 6.76 -4.19
C PHE A 546 -4.10 6.65 -5.06
N LEU A 547 -4.86 5.57 -4.92
CA LEU A 547 -6.14 5.40 -5.62
C LEU A 547 -7.26 5.90 -4.72
N GLU A 548 -8.10 6.79 -5.24
CA GLU A 548 -9.29 7.26 -4.52
C GLU A 548 -10.32 7.89 -5.46
N ARG A 549 -11.56 8.02 -5.00
CA ARG A 549 -12.56 8.87 -5.67
C ARG A 549 -12.26 10.35 -5.40
N PRO A 550 -12.14 11.21 -6.43
CA PRO A 550 -11.89 12.64 -6.26
C PRO A 550 -12.84 13.35 -5.28
N ARG A 551 -14.13 12.99 -5.28
CA ARG A 551 -15.10 13.56 -4.32
C ARG A 551 -14.72 13.29 -2.86
N ASP A 552 -14.25 12.09 -2.56
CA ASP A 552 -13.87 11.71 -1.20
C ASP A 552 -12.58 12.43 -0.75
N VAL A 553 -11.67 12.73 -1.69
CA VAL A 553 -10.49 13.57 -1.43
C VAL A 553 -10.91 15.02 -1.13
N ILE A 554 -11.74 15.63 -1.98
CA ILE A 554 -12.22 17.01 -1.80
C ILE A 554 -12.97 17.14 -0.46
N ALA A 555 -13.90 16.22 -0.17
CA ALA A 555 -14.70 16.24 1.06
C ALA A 555 -13.82 16.21 2.31
N ARG A 556 -12.80 15.35 2.35
CA ARG A 556 -11.89 15.24 3.50
C ARG A 556 -10.99 16.46 3.66
N LEU A 557 -10.48 17.02 2.57
CA LEU A 557 -9.69 18.24 2.65
C LEU A 557 -10.53 19.40 3.16
N LYS A 558 -11.78 19.50 2.71
CA LYS A 558 -12.75 20.47 3.22
C LYS A 558 -13.03 20.26 4.72
N GLU A 559 -13.31 19.04 5.16
CA GLU A 559 -13.53 18.73 6.57
C GLU A 559 -12.35 19.15 7.45
N ARG A 560 -11.11 18.88 7.00
CA ARG A 560 -9.89 19.28 7.70
C ARG A 560 -9.74 20.79 7.78
N THR A 561 -9.96 21.48 6.66
CA THR A 561 -9.96 22.94 6.60
C THR A 561 -11.01 23.54 7.55
N ASP A 562 -12.24 23.04 7.51
CA ASP A 562 -13.35 23.54 8.33
C ASP A 562 -13.07 23.29 9.83
N ALA A 563 -12.33 22.21 10.15
CA ALA A 563 -11.86 21.90 11.50
C ALA A 563 -10.55 22.61 11.91
N ALA A 564 -10.03 23.53 11.08
CA ALA A 564 -8.74 24.21 11.26
C ALA A 564 -7.57 23.25 11.55
N GLN A 565 -7.62 22.06 10.96
CA GLN A 565 -6.58 21.06 11.10
C GLN A 565 -5.39 21.38 10.20
N ARG A 566 -4.20 20.91 10.62
CA ARG A 566 -2.99 21.06 9.82
C ARG A 566 -3.13 20.29 8.51
N VAL A 567 -2.54 20.84 7.44
CA VAL A 567 -2.37 20.14 6.16
C VAL A 567 -1.41 18.98 6.38
N ILE A 568 -1.96 17.78 6.50
CA ILE A 568 -1.23 16.50 6.45
C ILE A 568 -1.80 15.67 5.31
N LEU A 569 -1.08 14.64 4.88
CA LEU A 569 -1.56 13.72 3.86
C LEU A 569 -2.92 13.09 4.29
N PRO A 570 -3.91 12.98 3.39
CA PRO A 570 -5.11 12.19 3.62
C PRO A 570 -4.77 10.74 3.95
N GLY A 571 -5.63 10.08 4.74
CA GLY A 571 -5.37 8.71 5.18
C GLY A 571 -4.42 8.58 6.37
N PHE A 572 -3.92 9.69 6.93
CA PHE A 572 -3.08 9.70 8.13
C PHE A 572 -3.76 10.41 9.29
N VAL A 573 -3.55 9.89 10.51
CA VAL A 573 -3.99 10.50 11.76
C VAL A 573 -2.80 11.24 12.41
N ASP A 574 -2.97 12.52 12.76
CA ASP A 574 -1.97 13.26 13.54
C ASP A 574 -1.97 12.77 14.99
N GLU A 575 -0.86 12.16 15.44
CA GLU A 575 -0.76 11.66 16.82
C GLU A 575 -0.78 12.79 17.85
N ASN A 576 -0.46 14.02 17.46
CA ASN A 576 -0.44 15.17 18.39
C ASN A 576 -1.81 15.86 18.49
N ALA A 577 -2.78 15.48 17.67
CA ALA A 577 -4.14 16.02 17.68
C ALA A 577 -5.15 15.13 18.43
N LEU A 578 -4.70 13.94 18.83
CA LEU A 578 -5.41 12.98 19.70
C LEU A 578 -5.06 13.25 21.16
#